data_AF-A0A8B6CR08-F1
#
_entry.id   AF-A0A8B6CR08-F1
#
_cell.length_a   1.000
_cell.length_b   1.000
_cell.length_c   1.000
_cell.angle_alpha   90.00
_cell.angle_beta   90.00
_cell.angle_gamma   90.00
#
_symmetry.space_group_name_H-M   'P 1'
#
loop_
_entity.id
_entity.type
_entity.pdbx_description
1 polymer ?
#
loop_
_entity_poly.entity_id
_entity_poly.type
_entity_poly.pdbx_seq_one_letter_code
_entity_poly.pdbx_strand_id
1 'polypeptide(L)'
;MYARMTIVYVLLLSGIQAIEVCSDQPADIGFLIDESGSVGATNFNINLDFVKTIVNDFEIGNSSVKISTFAFHQFIGDGFYFNCCNDKASIVSNINSIIFKGGTEDFAMALAFARNNMFQTKNGSRDFSLKILMFFTDGNSPIQDGGGLLHNLGVIVYVVGFGNGVDRNQLNKIATNESYVFMMSNYSYSVGQGYNDIKSQICIDVLTNQCDRNPQPCRNNGTCVGTGGSKYTCLCQIGYTDHNCQTDIDYCASAMCYNGGTCIDGLTSFVCNCGEDFTGKLCETTVVIFNGIHDKRFNPPLAITR
;
A
#
# COMPACT_ATOMS: atom_id res chain seq x y z
N MET A 1 -3.59 22.17 -8.38
CA MET A 1 -4.71 22.12 -9.35
C MET A 1 -5.87 21.52 -8.56
N TYR A 2 -6.88 22.31 -8.21
CA TYR A 2 -7.91 21.88 -7.26
C TYR A 2 -8.75 20.74 -7.86
N ALA A 3 -8.79 19.58 -7.20
CA ALA A 3 -9.72 18.50 -7.50
C ALA A 3 -11.16 19.06 -7.41
N ARG A 4 -11.94 18.93 -8.49
CA ARG A 4 -13.34 19.41 -8.50
C ARG A 4 -14.25 18.27 -8.04
N MET A 5 -14.67 18.33 -6.79
CA MET A 5 -15.78 17.53 -6.29
C MET A 5 -17.05 17.95 -7.04
N THR A 6 -17.49 17.14 -8.01
CA THR A 6 -18.71 17.42 -8.78
C THR A 6 -19.85 16.69 -8.09
N ILE A 7 -20.56 17.40 -7.20
CA ILE A 7 -21.86 16.94 -6.71
C ILE A 7 -22.85 17.14 -7.85
N VAL A 8 -23.33 16.06 -8.45
CA VAL A 8 -24.41 16.13 -9.44
C VAL A 8 -25.73 16.01 -8.70
N TYR A 9 -26.56 17.03 -8.83
CA TYR A 9 -27.93 17.00 -8.32
C TYR A 9 -28.83 16.42 -9.41
N VAL A 10 -29.38 15.24 -9.16
CA VAL A 10 -30.36 14.62 -10.06
C VAL A 10 -31.76 14.90 -9.52
N LEU A 11 -32.62 15.45 -10.38
CA LEU A 11 -34.05 15.59 -10.10
C LEU A 11 -34.73 14.24 -10.34
N LEU A 12 -35.19 13.61 -9.26
CA LEU A 12 -36.03 12.41 -9.30
C LEU A 12 -37.46 12.77 -8.92
N LEU A 13 -38.41 11.90 -9.28
CA LEU A 13 -39.83 12.05 -8.91
C LEU A 13 -40.05 12.17 -7.38
N SER A 14 -39.08 11.71 -6.58
CA SER A 14 -39.06 11.75 -5.12
C SER A 14 -38.24 12.91 -4.50
N GLY A 15 -37.60 13.78 -5.31
CA GLY A 15 -36.81 14.92 -4.81
C GLY A 15 -35.44 15.09 -5.49
N ILE A 16 -34.67 16.08 -5.03
CA ILE A 16 -33.28 16.33 -5.46
C ILE A 16 -32.35 15.44 -4.62
N GLN A 17 -31.57 14.58 -5.27
CA GLN A 17 -30.56 13.76 -4.60
C GLN A 17 -29.16 14.23 -5.00
N ALA A 18 -28.31 14.48 -3.99
CA ALA A 18 -26.88 14.70 -4.21
C ALA A 18 -26.24 13.35 -4.56
N ILE A 19 -25.68 13.24 -5.76
CA ILE A 19 -24.87 12.10 -6.16
C ILE A 19 -23.40 12.48 -6.00
N GLU A 20 -22.69 11.75 -5.15
CA GLU A 20 -21.24 11.77 -5.13
C GLU A 20 -20.74 11.08 -6.40
N VAL A 21 -20.20 11.86 -7.33
CA VAL A 21 -19.47 11.32 -8.48
C VAL A 21 -18.06 11.02 -8.02
N CYS A 22 -17.66 9.75 -8.10
CA CYS A 22 -16.33 9.33 -7.71
C CYS A 22 -15.28 10.00 -8.60
N SER A 23 -14.28 10.61 -7.96
CA SER A 23 -13.37 11.60 -8.55
C SER A 23 -12.60 11.11 -9.78
N ASP A 24 -12.08 12.09 -10.52
CA ASP A 24 -10.99 12.03 -11.50
C ASP A 24 -9.59 11.73 -10.92
N GLN A 25 -9.47 11.43 -9.62
CA GLN A 25 -8.16 11.25 -8.99
C GLN A 25 -7.45 9.97 -9.45
N PRO A 26 -6.11 9.99 -9.60
CA PRO A 26 -5.34 8.79 -9.90
C PRO A 26 -5.45 7.71 -8.82
N ALA A 27 -6.12 6.59 -9.13
CA ALA A 27 -6.14 5.39 -8.29
C ALA A 27 -5.94 4.11 -9.11
N ASP A 28 -5.23 3.13 -8.54
CA ASP A 28 -5.07 1.79 -9.08
C ASP A 28 -5.88 0.81 -8.21
N ILE A 29 -6.98 0.30 -8.76
CA ILE A 29 -7.88 -0.61 -8.05
C ILE A 29 -7.72 -2.02 -8.64
N GLY A 30 -7.06 -2.88 -7.87
CA GLY A 30 -6.88 -4.29 -8.18
C GLY A 30 -7.98 -5.15 -7.55
N PHE A 31 -8.46 -6.15 -8.28
CA PHE A 31 -9.44 -7.12 -7.80
C PHE A 31 -8.83 -8.53 -7.84
N LEU A 32 -8.87 -9.22 -6.71
CA LEU A 32 -8.61 -10.65 -6.61
C LEU A 32 -9.92 -11.36 -6.28
N ILE A 33 -10.42 -12.14 -7.23
CA ILE A 33 -11.71 -12.83 -7.14
C ILE A 33 -11.49 -14.30 -6.87
N ASP A 34 -11.97 -14.78 -5.73
CA ASP A 34 -11.95 -16.20 -5.40
C ASP A 34 -12.80 -17.00 -6.40
N GLU A 35 -12.14 -17.96 -7.03
CA GLU A 35 -12.63 -18.86 -8.07
C GLU A 35 -12.69 -20.31 -7.54
N SER A 36 -12.70 -20.49 -6.23
CA SER A 36 -12.78 -21.81 -5.60
C SER A 36 -14.10 -22.52 -5.91
N GLY A 37 -14.10 -23.84 -5.70
CA GLY A 37 -15.26 -24.69 -5.90
C GLY A 37 -16.43 -24.35 -4.96
N SER A 38 -16.14 -23.81 -3.76
CA SER A 38 -17.17 -23.37 -2.80
C SER A 38 -17.93 -22.14 -3.29
N VAL A 39 -17.24 -21.21 -3.95
CA VAL A 39 -17.87 -20.04 -4.57
C VAL A 39 -18.83 -20.49 -5.67
N GLY A 40 -18.34 -21.32 -6.61
CA GLY A 40 -19.11 -21.78 -7.75
C GLY A 40 -19.36 -20.71 -8.83
N ALA A 41 -19.62 -21.14 -10.06
CA ALA A 41 -19.66 -20.27 -11.23
C ALA A 41 -20.69 -19.11 -11.14
N THR A 42 -21.84 -19.33 -10.50
CA THR A 42 -22.87 -18.30 -10.36
C THR A 42 -22.41 -17.15 -9.48
N ASN A 43 -21.86 -17.45 -8.30
CA ASN A 43 -21.40 -16.42 -7.36
C ASN A 43 -20.14 -15.73 -7.88
N PHE A 44 -19.27 -16.48 -8.55
CA PHE A 44 -18.12 -15.92 -9.26
C PHE A 44 -18.53 -14.85 -10.28
N ASN A 45 -19.56 -15.13 -11.09
CA ASN A 45 -20.09 -14.16 -12.05
C ASN A 45 -20.70 -12.92 -11.36
N ILE A 46 -21.37 -13.10 -10.21
CA ILE A 46 -21.87 -11.96 -9.42
C ILE A 46 -20.72 -11.06 -8.94
N ASN A 47 -19.60 -11.65 -8.52
CA ASN A 47 -18.41 -10.89 -8.13
C ASN A 47 -17.82 -10.13 -9.34
N LEU A 48 -17.75 -10.75 -10.52
CA LEU A 48 -17.31 -10.06 -11.75
C LEU A 48 -18.26 -8.94 -12.18
N ASP A 49 -19.57 -9.13 -12.03
CA ASP A 49 -20.55 -8.09 -12.33
C ASP A 49 -20.40 -6.89 -11.39
N PHE A 50 -20.04 -7.09 -10.12
CA PHE A 50 -19.67 -6.01 -9.22
C PHE A 50 -18.47 -5.22 -9.72
N VAL A 51 -17.41 -5.89 -10.19
CA VAL A 51 -16.25 -5.21 -10.78
C VAL A 51 -16.70 -4.32 -11.95
N LYS A 52 -17.62 -4.79 -12.80
CA LYS A 52 -18.18 -3.98 -13.89
C LYS A 52 -18.94 -2.75 -13.38
N THR A 53 -19.64 -2.85 -12.24
CA THR A 53 -20.29 -1.67 -11.63
C THR A 53 -19.26 -0.63 -11.19
N ILE A 54 -18.15 -1.05 -10.57
CA ILE A 54 -17.05 -0.15 -10.21
C ILE A 54 -16.46 0.52 -11.46
N VAL A 55 -16.19 -0.26 -12.52
CA VAL A 55 -15.68 0.30 -13.79
C VAL A 55 -16.62 1.37 -14.36
N ASN A 56 -17.93 1.20 -14.20
CA ASN A 56 -18.90 2.17 -14.68
C ASN A 56 -18.96 3.44 -13.83
N ASP A 57 -18.76 3.32 -12.51
CA ASP A 57 -18.89 4.44 -11.58
C ASP A 57 -17.68 5.39 -11.57
N PHE A 58 -16.49 4.90 -11.96
CA PHE A 58 -15.26 5.72 -12.01
C PHE A 58 -14.93 6.25 -13.41
N GLU A 59 -14.18 7.35 -13.47
CA GLU A 59 -13.49 7.78 -14.69
C GLU A 59 -12.25 6.91 -14.92
N ILE A 60 -12.21 6.19 -16.04
CA ILE A 60 -11.11 5.28 -16.40
C ILE A 60 -10.13 5.98 -17.33
N GLY A 61 -8.82 5.87 -17.03
CA GLY A 61 -7.79 6.44 -17.88
C GLY A 61 -6.40 6.43 -17.26
N ASN A 62 -5.40 6.85 -18.04
CA ASN A 62 -4.00 6.87 -17.60
C ASN A 62 -3.73 7.82 -16.44
N SER A 63 -4.50 8.90 -16.35
CA SER A 63 -4.37 9.94 -15.32
C SER A 63 -5.50 9.91 -14.30
N SER A 64 -6.44 8.98 -14.42
CA SER A 64 -7.59 8.78 -13.51
C SER A 64 -7.52 7.37 -12.94
N VAL A 65 -8.62 6.60 -12.92
CA VAL A 65 -8.63 5.25 -12.34
C VAL A 65 -8.13 4.19 -13.33
N LYS A 66 -7.27 3.29 -12.83
CA LYS A 66 -6.84 2.07 -13.52
C LYS A 66 -7.36 0.84 -12.79
N ILE A 67 -7.81 -0.16 -13.54
CA ILE A 67 -8.36 -1.40 -13.01
C ILE A 67 -7.47 -2.58 -13.41
N SER A 68 -7.27 -3.50 -12.49
CA SER A 68 -6.73 -4.83 -12.74
C SER A 68 -7.64 -5.86 -12.10
N THR A 69 -7.83 -7.01 -12.73
CA THR A 69 -8.69 -8.07 -12.17
C THR A 69 -8.07 -9.41 -12.49
N PHE A 70 -7.94 -10.26 -11.48
CA PHE A 70 -7.53 -11.65 -11.63
C PHE A 70 -8.42 -12.56 -10.78
N ALA A 71 -8.76 -13.70 -11.35
CA ALA A 71 -9.31 -14.82 -10.60
C ALA A 71 -8.19 -15.56 -9.87
N PHE A 72 -8.48 -16.18 -8.73
CA PHE A 72 -7.53 -17.03 -8.02
C PHE A 72 -8.21 -18.26 -7.42
N HIS A 73 -7.44 -19.33 -7.35
CA HIS A 73 -7.74 -20.56 -6.62
C HIS A 73 -6.39 -21.05 -6.06
N GLN A 74 -5.94 -22.26 -6.40
CA GLN A 74 -4.63 -22.80 -6.02
C GLN A 74 -3.50 -22.18 -6.86
N PHE A 75 -3.88 -21.51 -7.96
CA PHE A 75 -3.03 -20.71 -8.83
C PHE A 75 -3.73 -19.40 -9.20
N ILE A 76 -2.99 -18.47 -9.80
CA ILE A 76 -3.58 -17.29 -10.42
C ILE A 76 -4.25 -17.71 -11.73
N GLY A 77 -5.55 -17.45 -11.82
CA GLY A 77 -6.40 -17.75 -12.96
C GLY A 77 -6.36 -16.66 -14.04
N ASP A 78 -7.45 -16.60 -14.81
CA ASP A 78 -7.58 -15.61 -15.88
C ASP A 78 -7.66 -14.18 -15.31
N GLY A 79 -7.12 -13.22 -16.05
CA GLY A 79 -7.12 -11.83 -15.61
C GLY A 79 -6.28 -10.91 -16.47
N PHE A 80 -6.17 -9.65 -16.03
CA PHE A 80 -5.44 -8.60 -16.73
C PHE A 80 -4.83 -7.58 -15.76
N TYR A 81 -3.67 -7.06 -16.13
CA TYR A 81 -2.92 -6.05 -15.38
C TYR A 81 -3.39 -4.62 -15.69
N PHE A 82 -2.92 -3.64 -14.90
CA PHE A 82 -3.23 -2.22 -15.04
C PHE A 82 -2.77 -1.58 -16.37
N ASN A 83 -1.89 -2.25 -17.12
CA ASN A 83 -1.43 -1.80 -18.43
C ASN A 83 -2.26 -2.38 -19.60
N CYS A 84 -3.28 -3.21 -19.37
CA CYS A 84 -4.06 -3.77 -20.49
C CYS A 84 -4.82 -2.68 -21.25
N CYS A 85 -5.42 -1.74 -20.51
CA CYS A 85 -6.57 -1.01 -20.99
C CYS A 85 -6.71 0.34 -20.28
N ASN A 86 -7.12 1.36 -21.04
CA ASN A 86 -7.33 2.73 -20.53
C ASN A 86 -8.75 3.24 -20.82
N ASP A 87 -9.69 2.36 -21.16
CA ASP A 87 -11.08 2.67 -21.47
C ASP A 87 -12.03 1.60 -20.89
N LYS A 88 -13.27 2.02 -20.59
CA LYS A 88 -14.27 1.17 -19.95
C LYS A 88 -14.63 -0.07 -20.79
N ALA A 89 -14.76 0.08 -22.11
CA ALA A 89 -15.22 -0.99 -22.98
C ALA A 89 -14.20 -2.14 -23.04
N SER A 90 -12.93 -1.81 -23.17
CA SER A 90 -11.84 -2.80 -23.16
C SER A 90 -11.72 -3.50 -21.80
N ILE A 91 -11.86 -2.77 -20.68
CA ILE A 91 -11.84 -3.39 -19.34
C ILE A 91 -13.02 -4.37 -19.19
N VAL A 92 -14.23 -3.95 -19.53
CA VAL A 92 -15.42 -4.82 -19.47
C VAL A 92 -15.26 -6.04 -20.38
N SER A 93 -14.68 -5.88 -21.57
CA SER A 93 -14.39 -7.01 -22.47
C SER A 93 -13.40 -8.00 -21.85
N ASN A 94 -12.35 -7.52 -21.17
CA ASN A 94 -11.41 -8.41 -20.48
C ASN A 94 -12.05 -9.10 -19.28
N ILE A 95 -12.88 -8.40 -18.50
CA ILE A 95 -13.65 -9.00 -17.40
C ILE A 95 -14.54 -10.14 -17.93
N ASN A 96 -15.22 -9.94 -19.06
CA ASN A 96 -16.07 -10.96 -19.68
C ASN A 96 -15.28 -12.18 -20.19
N SER A 97 -13.96 -12.08 -20.34
CA SER A 97 -13.09 -13.19 -20.77
C SER A 97 -12.54 -14.03 -19.61
N ILE A 98 -12.76 -13.60 -18.35
CA ILE A 98 -12.35 -14.36 -17.17
C ILE A 98 -13.33 -15.51 -16.97
N ILE A 99 -12.83 -16.75 -17.03
CA ILE A 99 -13.65 -17.97 -16.99
C ILE A 99 -13.46 -18.68 -15.66
N PHE A 100 -14.56 -19.15 -15.07
CA PHE A 100 -14.54 -20.00 -13.89
C PHE A 100 -14.04 -21.42 -14.21
N LYS A 101 -13.06 -21.89 -13.44
CA LYS A 101 -12.37 -23.17 -13.53
C LYS A 101 -12.55 -24.01 -12.27
N GLY A 102 -12.81 -23.37 -11.12
CA GLY A 102 -12.93 -24.06 -9.84
C GLY A 102 -11.58 -24.51 -9.30
N GLY A 103 -11.54 -24.79 -8.00
CA GLY A 103 -10.35 -25.29 -7.32
C GLY A 103 -10.42 -25.10 -5.82
N THR A 104 -9.29 -25.26 -5.15
CA THR A 104 -9.10 -24.88 -3.75
C THR A 104 -8.48 -23.50 -3.67
N GLU A 105 -8.79 -22.72 -2.66
CA GLU A 105 -8.27 -21.38 -2.44
C GLU A 105 -6.88 -21.37 -1.76
N ASP A 106 -5.95 -20.53 -2.26
CA ASP A 106 -4.67 -20.21 -1.60
C ASP A 106 -4.50 -18.69 -1.48
N PHE A 107 -4.84 -18.15 -0.32
CA PHE A 107 -4.79 -16.71 -0.07
C PHE A 107 -3.35 -16.18 -0.01
N ALA A 108 -2.39 -16.99 0.46
CA ALA A 108 -1.00 -16.54 0.57
C ALA A 108 -0.39 -16.31 -0.81
N MET A 109 -0.65 -17.23 -1.75
CA MET A 109 -0.22 -17.10 -3.14
C MET A 109 -0.91 -15.92 -3.84
N ALA A 110 -2.21 -15.72 -3.62
CA ALA A 110 -2.96 -14.59 -4.19
C ALA A 110 -2.44 -13.23 -3.69
N LEU A 111 -2.20 -13.08 -2.38
CA LEU A 111 -1.67 -11.84 -1.79
C LEU A 111 -0.21 -11.60 -2.20
N ALA A 112 0.61 -12.66 -2.31
CA ALA A 112 1.95 -12.57 -2.85
C ALA A 112 1.96 -12.14 -4.32
N PHE A 113 1.00 -12.61 -5.12
CA PHE A 113 0.81 -12.17 -6.50
C PHE A 113 0.44 -10.69 -6.58
N ALA A 114 -0.50 -10.23 -5.74
CA ALA A 114 -0.86 -8.81 -5.69
C ALA A 114 0.38 -7.94 -5.49
N ARG A 115 1.22 -8.34 -4.51
CA ARG A 115 2.45 -7.63 -4.17
C ARG A 115 3.50 -7.68 -5.29
N ASN A 116 3.85 -8.88 -5.75
CA ASN A 116 5.03 -9.10 -6.60
C ASN A 116 4.76 -8.88 -8.09
N ASN A 117 3.48 -8.87 -8.49
CA ASN A 117 3.08 -8.77 -9.89
C ASN A 117 2.03 -7.69 -10.13
N MET A 118 0.87 -7.72 -9.45
CA MET A 118 -0.24 -6.81 -9.77
C MET A 118 0.14 -5.35 -9.56
N PHE A 119 0.60 -4.97 -8.37
CA PHE A 119 0.97 -3.59 -8.00
C PHE A 119 2.42 -3.24 -8.39
N GLN A 120 2.90 -3.75 -9.51
CA GLN A 120 4.22 -3.43 -10.04
C GLN A 120 4.13 -2.44 -11.20
N THR A 121 5.08 -1.52 -11.27
CA THR A 121 5.16 -0.52 -12.36
C THR A 121 5.32 -1.15 -13.73
N LYS A 122 6.08 -2.25 -13.83
CA LYS A 122 6.18 -3.06 -15.07
C LYS A 122 4.83 -3.56 -15.59
N ASN A 123 3.84 -3.71 -14.71
CA ASN A 123 2.48 -4.17 -15.00
C ASN A 123 1.44 -3.03 -14.96
N GLY A 124 1.90 -1.78 -14.98
CA GLY A 124 1.06 -0.59 -15.18
C GLY A 124 0.54 0.08 -13.91
N SER A 125 0.86 -0.44 -12.73
CA SER A 125 0.60 0.30 -11.48
C SER A 125 1.49 1.54 -11.40
N ARG A 126 1.03 2.61 -10.76
CA ARG A 126 1.69 3.91 -10.68
C ARG A 126 2.22 4.14 -9.28
N ASP A 127 3.45 4.66 -9.16
CA ASP A 127 4.08 4.86 -7.86
C ASP A 127 3.30 5.83 -6.96
N PHE A 128 2.77 6.91 -7.54
CA PHE A 128 2.10 7.99 -6.82
C PHE A 128 0.56 7.98 -6.92
N SER A 129 -0.05 6.87 -7.34
CA SER A 129 -1.50 6.67 -7.25
C SER A 129 -1.88 6.02 -5.92
N LEU A 130 -3.11 6.28 -5.48
CA LEU A 130 -3.78 5.48 -4.47
C LEU A 130 -3.85 4.02 -4.94
N LYS A 131 -3.47 3.07 -4.10
CA LYS A 131 -3.53 1.63 -4.42
C LYS A 131 -4.57 0.95 -3.54
N ILE A 132 -5.56 0.34 -4.17
CA ILE A 132 -6.62 -0.40 -3.49
C ILE A 132 -6.62 -1.84 -4.02
N LEU A 133 -6.54 -2.81 -3.11
CA LEU A 133 -6.79 -4.21 -3.39
C LEU A 133 -8.17 -4.59 -2.84
N MET A 134 -9.04 -5.07 -3.70
CA MET A 134 -10.32 -5.69 -3.36
C MET A 134 -10.17 -7.21 -3.39
N PHE A 135 -10.22 -7.85 -2.22
CA PHE A 135 -10.06 -9.30 -2.07
C PHE A 135 -11.41 -9.96 -1.77
N PHE A 136 -11.94 -10.73 -2.71
CA PHE A 136 -13.21 -11.45 -2.57
C PHE A 136 -12.93 -12.89 -2.17
N THR A 137 -13.66 -13.44 -1.19
CA THR A 137 -13.55 -14.85 -0.81
C THR A 137 -14.79 -15.36 -0.06
N ASP A 138 -15.09 -16.65 -0.15
CA ASP A 138 -16.09 -17.33 0.69
C ASP A 138 -15.45 -18.29 1.72
N GLY A 139 -14.12 -18.34 1.75
CA GLY A 139 -13.33 -19.31 2.50
C GLY A 139 -12.58 -18.73 3.69
N ASN A 140 -11.95 -19.63 4.44
CA ASN A 140 -11.06 -19.34 5.56
C ASN A 140 -9.69 -19.94 5.26
N SER A 141 -8.63 -19.14 5.35
CA SER A 141 -7.26 -19.63 5.19
C SER A 141 -6.42 -19.22 6.39
N PRO A 142 -5.64 -20.16 6.99
CA PRO A 142 -4.80 -19.84 8.13
C PRO A 142 -3.58 -19.02 7.67
N ILE A 143 -3.72 -17.69 7.68
CA ILE A 143 -2.60 -16.77 7.43
C ILE A 143 -2.19 -16.08 8.75
N GLN A 144 -0.89 -16.07 9.03
CA GLN A 144 -0.32 -15.37 10.19
C GLN A 144 -0.26 -13.85 9.96
N ASP A 145 0.12 -13.42 8.75
CA ASP A 145 0.10 -12.04 8.27
C ASP A 145 -0.05 -12.01 6.74
N GLY A 146 -1.29 -11.91 6.26
CA GLY A 146 -1.57 -11.91 4.82
C GLY A 146 -1.46 -10.52 4.18
N GLY A 147 -1.87 -9.49 4.91
CA GLY A 147 -1.95 -8.12 4.41
C GLY A 147 -0.75 -7.23 4.74
N GLY A 148 0.01 -7.51 5.81
CA GLY A 148 1.01 -6.59 6.35
C GLY A 148 2.05 -6.11 5.35
N LEU A 149 2.50 -7.00 4.45
CA LEU A 149 3.46 -6.64 3.40
C LEU A 149 2.86 -5.77 2.30
N LEU A 150 1.56 -5.90 2.01
CA LEU A 150 0.84 -5.00 1.10
C LEU A 150 0.59 -3.64 1.77
N HIS A 151 0.27 -3.63 3.07
CA HIS A 151 0.11 -2.40 3.85
C HIS A 151 1.39 -1.56 3.89
N ASN A 152 2.55 -2.21 4.05
CA ASN A 152 3.86 -1.54 4.03
C ASN A 152 4.20 -0.92 2.66
N LEU A 153 3.54 -1.37 1.58
CA LEU A 153 3.65 -0.79 0.25
C LEU A 153 2.59 0.28 -0.05
N GLY A 154 1.81 0.66 0.97
CA GLY A 154 0.75 1.68 0.84
C GLY A 154 -0.48 1.20 0.07
N VAL A 155 -0.70 -0.12 -0.02
CA VAL A 155 -1.92 -0.69 -0.61
C VAL A 155 -2.99 -0.79 0.47
N ILE A 156 -4.15 -0.14 0.26
CA ILE A 156 -5.35 -0.37 1.08
C ILE A 156 -5.99 -1.68 0.64
N VAL A 157 -6.15 -2.62 1.56
CA VAL A 157 -6.77 -3.92 1.33
C VAL A 157 -8.17 -3.94 1.92
N TYR A 158 -9.15 -4.06 1.04
CA TYR A 158 -10.55 -4.37 1.32
C TYR A 158 -10.75 -5.87 1.22
N VAL A 159 -11.51 -6.44 2.14
CA VAL A 159 -11.84 -7.87 2.15
C VAL A 159 -13.35 -8.05 2.16
N VAL A 160 -13.85 -8.77 1.17
CA VAL A 160 -15.27 -9.10 1.00
C VAL A 160 -15.43 -10.60 1.22
N GLY A 161 -15.96 -10.95 2.40
CA GLY A 161 -16.21 -12.33 2.81
C GLY A 161 -17.66 -12.74 2.54
N PHE A 162 -17.89 -13.91 1.95
CA PHE A 162 -19.23 -14.42 1.67
C PHE A 162 -19.59 -15.66 2.49
N GLY A 163 -20.82 -15.71 2.98
CA GLY A 163 -21.37 -16.84 3.71
C GLY A 163 -21.15 -16.79 5.22
N ASN A 164 -21.92 -17.63 5.92
CA ASN A 164 -21.92 -17.67 7.40
C ASN A 164 -20.75 -18.46 8.00
N GLY A 165 -19.97 -19.15 7.16
CA GLY A 165 -18.81 -19.94 7.57
C GLY A 165 -17.51 -19.14 7.67
N VAL A 166 -17.49 -17.90 7.20
CA VAL A 166 -16.28 -17.07 7.14
C VAL A 166 -16.01 -16.42 8.50
N ASP A 167 -14.76 -16.55 8.97
CA ASP A 167 -14.30 -15.98 10.24
C ASP A 167 -13.76 -14.56 10.01
N ARG A 168 -14.51 -13.57 10.50
CA ARG A 168 -14.11 -12.15 10.43
C ARG A 168 -12.73 -11.90 11.02
N ASN A 169 -12.32 -12.63 12.06
CA ASN A 169 -11.00 -12.45 12.67
C ASN A 169 -9.87 -12.86 11.74
N GLN A 170 -10.10 -13.80 10.83
CA GLN A 170 -9.12 -14.17 9.80
C GLN A 170 -9.04 -13.09 8.72
N LEU A 171 -10.20 -12.59 8.27
CA LEU A 171 -10.24 -11.52 7.26
C LEU A 171 -9.62 -10.20 7.77
N ASN A 172 -9.78 -9.89 9.06
CA ASN A 172 -9.13 -8.75 9.72
C ASN A 172 -7.58 -8.81 9.65
N LYS A 173 -6.98 -10.00 9.47
CA LYS A 173 -5.51 -10.15 9.29
C LYS A 173 -5.05 -9.86 7.86
N ILE A 174 -5.99 -9.73 6.92
CA ILE A 174 -5.71 -9.42 5.51
C ILE A 174 -6.07 -7.95 5.24
N ALA A 175 -7.20 -7.48 5.74
CA ALA A 175 -7.65 -6.11 5.54
C ALA A 175 -6.75 -5.09 6.24
N THR A 176 -6.69 -3.89 5.68
CA THR A 176 -5.92 -2.78 6.29
C THR A 176 -6.56 -2.28 7.59
N ASN A 177 -7.87 -2.45 7.75
CA ASN A 177 -8.60 -2.11 8.96
C ASN A 177 -9.88 -2.95 9.04
N GLU A 178 -10.40 -3.17 10.24
CA GLU A 178 -11.65 -3.90 10.47
C GLU A 178 -12.87 -3.27 9.76
N SER A 179 -12.85 -1.94 9.54
CA SER A 179 -13.87 -1.24 8.74
C SER A 179 -13.84 -1.56 7.25
N TYR A 180 -12.73 -2.14 6.75
CA TYR A 180 -12.61 -2.61 5.37
C TYR A 180 -12.92 -4.11 5.21
N VAL A 181 -13.52 -4.73 6.24
CA VAL A 181 -14.02 -6.10 6.17
C VAL A 181 -15.54 -6.11 6.03
N PHE A 182 -16.00 -6.50 4.86
CA PHE A 182 -17.40 -6.57 4.48
C PHE A 182 -17.85 -8.03 4.46
N MET A 183 -18.78 -8.38 5.37
CA MET A 183 -19.32 -9.74 5.46
C MET A 183 -20.67 -9.79 4.75
N MET A 184 -20.81 -10.69 3.79
CA MET A 184 -22.02 -10.86 2.99
C MET A 184 -22.70 -12.18 3.36
N SER A 185 -23.88 -12.09 3.98
CA SER A 185 -24.59 -13.26 4.51
C SER A 185 -25.25 -14.15 3.44
N ASN A 186 -25.59 -13.62 2.27
CA ASN A 186 -26.16 -14.36 1.13
C ASN A 186 -26.03 -13.58 -0.18
N TYR A 187 -25.85 -14.29 -1.31
CA TYR A 187 -25.62 -13.73 -2.64
C TYR A 187 -26.81 -13.00 -3.31
N SER A 188 -27.99 -12.92 -2.65
CA SER A 188 -29.26 -12.51 -3.30
C SER A 188 -29.81 -11.13 -2.93
N TYR A 189 -29.73 -10.69 -1.66
CA TYR A 189 -30.26 -9.39 -1.19
C TYR A 189 -29.19 -8.58 -0.44
N SER A 190 -28.39 -9.24 0.40
CA SER A 190 -27.29 -8.62 1.16
C SER A 190 -26.16 -8.09 0.26
N VAL A 191 -26.03 -8.64 -0.96
CA VAL A 191 -25.01 -8.22 -1.94
C VAL A 191 -25.29 -6.83 -2.48
N GLY A 192 -26.55 -6.49 -2.80
CA GLY A 192 -26.87 -5.17 -3.35
C GLY A 192 -26.54 -4.03 -2.39
N GLN A 193 -26.91 -4.17 -1.11
CA GLN A 193 -26.58 -3.18 -0.08
C GLN A 193 -25.09 -3.20 0.26
N GLY A 194 -24.50 -4.37 0.51
CA GLY A 194 -23.06 -4.46 0.82
C GLY A 194 -22.18 -3.90 -0.31
N TYR A 195 -22.55 -4.11 -1.57
CA TYR A 195 -21.86 -3.51 -2.71
C TYR A 195 -22.08 -2.00 -2.81
N ASN A 196 -23.24 -1.47 -2.41
CA ASN A 196 -23.41 -0.03 -2.32
C ASN A 196 -22.54 0.58 -1.21
N ASP A 197 -22.47 -0.05 -0.04
CA ASP A 197 -21.62 0.40 1.06
C ASP A 197 -20.15 0.40 0.65
N ILE A 198 -19.69 -0.67 0.00
CA ILE A 198 -18.34 -0.77 -0.55
C ILE A 198 -18.09 0.34 -1.59
N LYS A 199 -19.01 0.54 -2.54
CA LYS A 199 -18.88 1.59 -3.55
C LYS A 199 -18.74 2.96 -2.92
N SER A 200 -19.61 3.30 -1.97
CA SER A 200 -19.55 4.57 -1.25
C SER A 200 -18.22 4.73 -0.51
N GLN A 201 -17.74 3.68 0.16
CA GLN A 201 -16.48 3.74 0.88
C GLN A 201 -15.27 3.90 -0.05
N ILE A 202 -15.20 3.15 -1.16
CA ILE A 202 -14.13 3.30 -2.16
C ILE A 202 -14.19 4.70 -2.76
N CYS A 203 -15.38 5.21 -3.06
CA CYS A 203 -15.58 6.56 -3.57
C CYS A 203 -15.00 7.60 -2.61
N ILE A 204 -15.33 7.50 -1.32
CA ILE A 204 -14.79 8.37 -0.27
C ILE A 204 -13.27 8.24 -0.20
N ASP A 205 -12.72 7.03 -0.20
CA ASP A 205 -11.27 6.81 -0.09
C ASP A 205 -10.50 7.37 -1.29
N VAL A 206 -11.09 7.33 -2.49
CA VAL A 206 -10.55 7.96 -3.70
C VAL A 206 -10.73 9.49 -3.69
N LEU A 207 -11.83 9.99 -3.12
CA LEU A 207 -12.15 11.43 -3.01
C LEU A 207 -11.38 12.13 -1.89
N THR A 208 -11.02 11.40 -0.84
CA THR A 208 -10.27 11.94 0.30
C THR A 208 -8.81 11.61 0.13
N ASN A 209 -8.05 12.61 -0.28
CA ASN A 209 -6.61 12.63 -0.10
C ASN A 209 -6.31 13.51 1.11
N GLN A 210 -5.83 12.90 2.18
CA GLN A 210 -5.45 13.62 3.39
C GLN A 210 -4.42 14.73 3.12
N CYS A 211 -3.55 14.57 2.11
CA CYS A 211 -2.59 15.59 1.71
C CYS A 211 -3.23 16.81 1.02
N ASP A 212 -4.43 16.67 0.46
CA ASP A 212 -5.16 17.81 -0.13
C ASP A 212 -5.98 18.56 0.94
N ARG A 213 -6.48 17.84 1.95
CA ARG A 213 -7.23 18.44 3.07
C ARG A 213 -6.33 19.08 4.14
N ASN A 214 -5.19 18.46 4.43
CA ASN A 214 -4.15 19.02 5.28
C ASN A 214 -2.84 18.99 4.48
N PRO A 215 -2.44 20.09 3.83
CA PRO A 215 -1.26 20.13 2.96
C PRO A 215 0.09 20.13 3.71
N GLN A 216 0.10 20.21 5.04
CA GLN A 216 1.35 20.14 5.83
C GLN A 216 1.25 19.16 7.02
N PRO A 217 0.93 17.88 6.79
CA PRO A 217 0.98 16.89 7.86
C PRO A 217 2.43 16.39 8.05
N CYS A 218 3.25 16.43 7.00
CA CYS A 218 4.68 16.14 7.04
C CYS A 218 5.47 17.40 7.42
N ARG A 219 6.35 17.29 8.40
CA ARG A 219 7.28 18.34 8.84
C ARG A 219 8.62 18.20 8.12
N ASN A 220 9.52 19.16 8.36
CA ASN A 220 10.91 19.14 7.88
C ASN A 220 11.04 18.88 6.37
N ASN A 221 10.19 19.52 5.57
CA ASN A 221 10.10 19.36 4.11
C ASN A 221 9.84 17.92 3.61
N GLY A 222 9.25 17.07 4.46
CA GLY A 222 8.76 15.77 4.03
C GLY A 222 7.63 15.88 3.01
N THR A 223 7.60 14.96 2.05
CA THR A 223 6.56 14.93 1.00
C THR A 223 5.37 14.10 1.48
N CYS A 224 4.19 14.72 1.53
CA CYS A 224 2.95 14.01 1.85
C CYS A 224 2.48 13.19 0.65
N VAL A 225 2.24 11.89 0.87
CA VAL A 225 1.65 10.98 -0.10
C VAL A 225 0.33 10.46 0.46
N GLY A 226 -0.78 10.77 -0.21
CA GLY A 226 -2.09 10.27 0.16
C GLY A 226 -2.12 8.77 -0.03
N THR A 227 -2.46 8.03 1.02
CA THR A 227 -2.62 6.56 0.93
C THR A 227 -4.08 6.15 0.87
N GLY A 228 -5.01 7.11 0.73
CA GLY A 228 -6.45 6.93 0.58
C GLY A 228 -7.22 7.21 1.86
N GLY A 229 -8.45 7.70 1.74
CA GLY A 229 -9.21 8.07 2.93
C GLY A 229 -8.64 9.31 3.63
N SER A 230 -8.71 9.32 4.97
CA SER A 230 -7.97 10.30 5.80
C SER A 230 -6.52 9.89 6.09
N LYS A 231 -5.97 8.91 5.34
CA LYS A 231 -4.62 8.37 5.57
C LYS A 231 -3.60 8.96 4.61
N TYR A 232 -2.37 9.03 5.08
CA TYR A 232 -1.21 9.52 4.35
C TYR A 232 0.04 8.84 4.89
N THR A 233 1.11 8.91 4.10
CA THR A 233 2.47 8.60 4.51
C THR A 233 3.34 9.79 4.19
N CYS A 234 4.27 10.12 5.08
CA CYS A 234 5.29 11.12 4.80
C CYS A 234 6.57 10.46 4.29
N LEU A 235 7.04 10.90 3.13
CA LEU A 235 8.39 10.60 2.65
C LEU A 235 9.33 11.63 3.29
N CYS A 236 10.05 11.20 4.32
CA CYS A 236 10.94 12.07 5.07
C CYS A 236 12.17 12.45 4.28
N GLN A 237 12.60 13.71 4.45
CA GLN A 237 13.92 14.13 4.01
C GLN A 237 14.99 13.39 4.81
N ILE A 238 16.19 13.32 4.22
CA ILE A 238 17.36 12.74 4.86
C ILE A 238 17.59 13.40 6.23
N GLY A 239 17.83 12.58 7.25
CA GLY A 239 18.02 13.01 8.63
C GLY A 239 16.74 13.02 9.48
N TYR A 240 15.55 12.78 8.92
CA TYR A 240 14.30 12.76 9.68
C TYR A 240 13.59 11.40 9.62
N THR A 241 12.84 11.09 10.66
CA THR A 241 12.08 9.84 10.83
C THR A 241 10.69 10.12 11.44
N ASP A 242 9.96 9.05 11.75
CA ASP A 242 8.56 9.00 12.21
C ASP A 242 7.49 9.21 11.12
N HIS A 243 6.22 9.02 11.50
CA HIS A 243 5.07 9.11 10.59
C HIS A 243 4.90 10.49 9.95
N ASN A 244 5.34 11.54 10.62
CA ASN A 244 5.16 12.94 10.28
C ASN A 244 6.48 13.65 9.94
N CYS A 245 7.60 12.93 9.88
CA CYS A 245 8.96 13.46 9.69
C CYS A 245 9.34 14.53 10.72
N GLN A 246 8.90 14.38 11.98
CA GLN A 246 9.13 15.38 13.03
C GLN A 246 10.42 15.11 13.81
N THR A 247 10.73 13.84 13.97
CA THR A 247 11.86 13.37 14.76
C THR A 247 13.13 13.42 13.94
N ASP A 248 14.14 14.13 14.45
CA ASP A 248 15.50 14.10 13.92
C ASP A 248 16.15 12.74 14.23
N ILE A 249 16.87 12.17 13.28
CA ILE A 249 17.56 10.89 13.46
C ILE A 249 18.84 11.19 14.24
N ASP A 250 18.85 10.84 15.52
CA ASP A 250 20.06 10.86 16.33
C ASP A 250 20.99 9.71 15.93
N TYR A 251 21.97 10.00 15.06
CA TYR A 251 22.97 9.03 14.65
C TYR A 251 23.97 8.72 15.76
N CYS A 252 24.00 9.53 16.83
CA CYS A 252 24.81 9.28 18.02
C CYS A 252 24.17 8.30 19.01
N ALA A 253 22.84 8.10 18.97
CA ALA A 253 22.13 7.20 19.90
C ALA A 253 22.68 5.76 19.91
N SER A 254 23.26 5.30 18.80
CA SER A 254 23.92 3.99 18.68
C SER A 254 25.42 4.08 18.36
N ALA A 255 25.98 5.30 18.32
CA ALA A 255 27.39 5.50 18.02
C ALA A 255 28.27 5.19 19.23
N MET A 256 29.33 4.43 19.02
CA MET A 256 30.35 4.20 20.04
C MET A 256 31.66 4.88 19.63
N CYS A 257 31.85 6.11 20.10
CA CYS A 257 33.14 6.78 20.02
C CYS A 257 34.04 6.28 21.17
N TYR A 258 35.05 5.48 20.83
CA TYR A 258 35.97 4.88 21.78
C TYR A 258 36.92 5.92 22.39
N ASN A 259 37.62 5.51 23.45
CA ASN A 259 38.70 6.29 24.08
C ASN A 259 38.30 7.71 24.52
N GLY A 260 37.05 7.87 24.97
CA GLY A 260 36.53 9.16 25.43
C GLY A 260 36.20 10.14 24.30
N GLY A 261 36.14 9.68 23.04
CA GLY A 261 35.69 10.48 21.91
C GLY A 261 34.25 10.98 22.11
N THR A 262 33.99 12.21 21.68
CA THR A 262 32.63 12.80 21.75
C THR A 262 31.92 12.58 20.42
N CYS A 263 30.73 11.99 20.46
CA CYS A 263 29.91 11.85 19.27
C CYS A 263 29.28 13.19 18.90
N ILE A 264 29.36 13.56 17.62
CA ILE A 264 28.72 14.73 17.03
C ILE A 264 27.70 14.20 16.03
N ASP A 265 26.43 14.48 16.29
CA ASP A 265 25.34 14.09 15.42
C ASP A 265 25.37 14.91 14.12
N GLY A 266 24.93 14.30 13.02
CA GLY A 266 25.02 14.91 11.70
C GLY A 266 23.89 14.47 10.78
N LEU A 267 23.71 15.15 9.66
CA LEU A 267 22.53 15.01 8.79
C LEU A 267 22.29 13.61 8.19
N THR A 268 23.35 12.83 7.98
CA THR A 268 23.28 11.47 7.38
C THR A 268 24.04 10.42 8.19
N SER A 269 24.82 10.86 9.17
CA SER A 269 25.74 10.05 9.96
C SER A 269 26.28 10.86 11.12
N PHE A 270 26.89 10.19 12.09
CA PHE A 270 27.64 10.83 13.15
C PHE A 270 29.13 10.96 12.83
N VAL A 271 29.81 11.87 13.53
CA VAL A 271 31.28 12.02 13.54
C VAL A 271 31.78 11.87 14.97
N CYS A 272 32.79 11.03 15.18
CA CYS A 272 33.48 11.01 16.47
C CYS A 272 34.58 12.06 16.49
N ASN A 273 34.48 13.00 17.43
CA ASN A 273 35.56 13.93 17.75
C ASN A 273 36.53 13.25 18.70
N CYS A 274 37.71 12.90 18.19
CA CYS A 274 38.74 12.20 18.95
C CYS A 274 39.59 13.18 19.77
N GLY A 275 40.01 12.74 20.96
CA GLY A 275 41.03 13.43 21.75
C GLY A 275 42.39 13.44 21.05
N GLU A 276 43.32 14.28 21.52
CA GLU A 276 44.62 14.54 20.85
C GLU A 276 45.45 13.27 20.55
N ASP A 277 45.30 12.24 21.38
CA ASP A 277 46.05 10.98 21.28
C ASP A 277 45.33 9.87 20.49
N PHE A 278 44.17 10.16 19.88
CA PHE A 278 43.35 9.15 19.19
C PHE A 278 42.93 9.60 17.78
N THR A 279 42.74 8.62 16.91
CA THR A 279 42.30 8.78 15.51
C THR A 279 41.45 7.57 15.08
N GLY A 280 40.95 7.58 13.84
CA GLY A 280 40.02 6.58 13.33
C GLY A 280 38.57 7.08 13.34
N LYS A 281 37.67 6.36 12.65
CA LYS A 281 36.27 6.79 12.48
C LYS A 281 35.51 6.78 13.82
N LEU A 282 35.89 5.88 14.71
CA LEU A 282 35.32 5.69 16.04
C LEU A 282 36.33 6.01 17.15
N CYS A 283 37.43 6.72 16.85
CA CYS A 283 38.53 7.00 17.78
C CYS A 283 39.19 5.74 18.37
N GLU A 284 39.18 4.65 17.62
CA GLU A 284 39.67 3.34 18.02
C GLU A 284 41.20 3.20 17.96
N THR A 285 41.89 4.12 17.28
CA THR A 285 43.34 4.04 17.01
C THR A 285 44.11 5.05 17.84
N THR A 286 45.14 4.62 18.56
CA THR A 286 46.08 5.51 19.26
C THR A 286 47.06 6.15 18.29
N VAL A 287 47.28 7.47 18.40
CA VAL A 287 48.33 8.19 17.68
C VAL A 287 49.67 7.92 18.38
N VAL A 288 50.63 7.34 17.68
CA VAL A 288 51.97 7.08 18.24
C VAL A 288 52.87 8.27 17.94
N ILE A 289 53.35 8.95 18.97
CA ILE A 289 54.26 10.08 18.82
C ILE A 289 55.70 9.55 18.70
N PHE A 290 56.31 9.70 17.52
CA PHE A 290 57.75 9.51 17.35
C PHE A 290 58.43 10.89 17.25
N ASN A 291 59.34 11.18 18.18
CA ASN A 291 60.19 12.38 18.17
C ASN A 291 59.43 13.72 18.04
N GLY A 292 58.28 13.88 18.70
CA GLY A 292 57.57 15.16 18.80
C GLY A 292 56.81 15.61 17.55
N ILE A 293 56.58 14.71 16.58
CA ILE A 293 55.79 15.00 15.38
C ILE A 293 54.50 14.18 15.44
N HIS A 294 53.34 14.85 15.46
CA HIS A 294 52.02 14.20 15.31
C HIS A 294 51.82 13.77 13.85
N ASP A 295 52.09 12.52 13.51
CA ASP A 295 51.80 11.99 12.18
C ASP A 295 50.46 11.23 12.16
N LYS A 296 49.43 11.83 11.53
CA LYS A 296 48.09 11.25 11.38
C LYS A 296 47.99 10.20 10.25
N ARG A 297 49.10 9.82 9.59
CA ARG A 297 49.08 8.95 8.39
C ARG A 297 49.65 7.54 8.56
N PHE A 298 50.02 7.12 9.76
CA PHE A 298 50.54 5.76 9.96
C PHE A 298 49.45 4.76 10.32
N ASN A 299 49.02 3.97 9.32
CA ASN A 299 48.39 2.68 9.57
C ASN A 299 49.50 1.75 10.10
N PRO A 300 49.41 1.20 11.33
CA PRO A 300 50.49 0.41 11.88
C PRO A 300 50.71 -0.85 11.03
N PRO A 301 51.97 -1.23 10.75
CA PRO A 301 52.22 -2.55 10.18
C PRO A 301 51.79 -3.61 11.18
N LEU A 302 51.21 -4.68 10.64
CA LEU A 302 50.80 -5.90 11.34
C LEU A 302 51.79 -6.27 12.45
N ALA A 303 51.20 -6.59 13.61
CA ALA A 303 51.85 -7.02 14.83
C ALA A 303 53.09 -7.88 14.61
N ILE A 304 54.23 -7.46 15.17
CA ILE A 304 55.32 -8.38 15.49
C ILE A 304 55.08 -8.87 16.91
N THR A 305 54.58 -10.10 17.00
CA THR A 305 54.53 -10.92 18.20
C THR A 305 55.92 -11.12 18.79
N ARG A 306 56.06 -10.92 20.09
CA ARG A 306 57.02 -11.63 20.94
C ARG A 306 56.25 -12.44 21.97
#